data_AF-A0A7W0X2H5-F1
#
_entry.id   AF-A0A7W0X2H5-F1
#
_cell.length_a   1.000
_cell.length_b   1.000
_cell.length_c   1.000
_cell.angle_alpha   90.00
_cell.angle_beta   90.00
_cell.angle_gamma   90.00
#
_symmetry.space_group_name_H-M   'P 1'
#
loop_
_entity.id
_entity.type
_entity.pdbx_description
1 polymer ?
#
loop_
_entity_poly.entity_id
_entity_poly.type
_entity_poly.pdbx_seq_one_letter_code
_entity_poly.pdbx_strand_id
1 'polypeptide(L)'
;MGHVLFLILHVLAILFGMILLFLTIPLHLIYSIIGRRPANAPRPDAHVRCPDCKEFVLNEANVCKHCGTKLMPQSKVRAAAKAADPRDGEGLSRFLPWEMRSPAKPAGPPSVAPGSWPNLKRDVLFAAIGGVLLVMAIVRAFAP
;
A
#
# COMPACT_ATOMS: atom_id res chain seq x y z
N MET A 1 7.05 -1.59 -18.09
CA MET A 1 7.64 -2.90 -18.45
C MET A 1 6.59 -4.02 -18.52
N GLY A 2 5.54 -4.03 -17.68
CA GLY A 2 4.49 -5.05 -17.71
C GLY A 2 3.76 -5.25 -19.05
N HIS A 3 3.49 -4.16 -19.79
CA HIS A 3 2.79 -4.26 -21.08
C HIS A 3 3.58 -5.02 -22.16
N VAL A 4 4.91 -4.97 -22.14
CA VAL A 4 5.75 -5.66 -23.13
C VAL A 4 5.70 -7.17 -22.93
N LEU A 5 5.83 -7.64 -21.68
CA LEU A 5 5.65 -9.05 -21.34
C LEU A 5 4.25 -9.55 -21.72
N PHE A 6 3.24 -8.71 -21.55
CA PHE A 6 1.87 -9.04 -21.91
C PHE A 6 1.68 -9.24 -23.41
N LEU A 7 2.26 -8.35 -24.22
CA LEU A 7 2.19 -8.41 -25.68
C LEU A 7 2.90 -9.66 -26.22
N ILE A 8 4.06 -9.99 -25.66
CA ILE A 8 4.81 -11.21 -26.01
C ILE A 8 3.99 -12.48 -25.69
N LEU A 9 3.41 -12.56 -24.49
CA LEU A 9 2.59 -13.70 -24.09
C LEU A 9 1.36 -13.85 -24.98
N HIS A 10 0.73 -12.75 -25.38
CA HIS A 10 -0.44 -12.75 -26.26
C HIS A 10 -0.10 -13.23 -27.68
N VAL A 11 1.03 -12.79 -28.23
CA VAL A 11 1.50 -13.25 -29.55
C VAL A 11 1.81 -14.75 -29.51
N LEU A 12 2.46 -15.24 -28.45
CA LEU A 12 2.66 -16.68 -28.26
C LEU A 12 1.34 -17.44 -28.16
N ALA A 13 0.34 -16.90 -27.46
CA ALA A 13 -0.97 -17.53 -27.35
C ALA A 13 -1.68 -17.65 -28.71
N ILE A 14 -1.57 -16.64 -29.57
CA ILE A 14 -2.11 -16.70 -30.94
C ILE A 14 -1.40 -17.80 -31.76
N LEU A 15 -0.08 -17.95 -31.61
CA LEU A 15 0.71 -18.96 -32.32
C LEU A 15 0.42 -20.40 -31.86
N PHE A 16 0.20 -20.61 -30.56
CA PHE A 16 -0.10 -21.94 -29.99
C PHE A 16 -1.60 -22.30 -30.00
N GLY A 17 -2.48 -21.38 -30.42
CA GLY A 17 -3.87 -21.66 -30.77
C GLY A 17 -4.94 -21.22 -29.76
N MET A 18 -6.20 -21.52 -30.09
CA MET A 18 -7.42 -21.05 -29.40
C MET A 18 -7.45 -21.32 -27.88
N ILE A 19 -6.81 -22.41 -27.42
CA ILE A 19 -6.78 -22.80 -26.00
C ILE A 19 -6.01 -21.77 -25.15
N LEU A 20 -4.84 -21.32 -25.62
CA LEU A 20 -4.03 -20.31 -24.91
C LEU A 20 -4.64 -18.91 -24.99
N LEU A 21 -5.35 -18.61 -26.08
CA LEU A 21 -6.07 -17.35 -26.24
C LEU A 21 -7.14 -17.17 -25.16
N PHE A 22 -7.94 -18.22 -24.88
CA PHE A 22 -8.93 -18.20 -23.80
C PHE A 22 -8.33 -18.01 -22.40
N LEU A 23 -7.10 -18.47 -22.17
CA LEU A 23 -6.41 -18.30 -20.88
C LEU A 23 -5.84 -16.88 -20.72
N THR A 24 -5.29 -16.31 -21.78
CA THR A 24 -4.57 -15.02 -21.71
C THR A 24 -5.50 -13.81 -21.64
N ILE A 25 -6.72 -13.88 -22.19
CA ILE A 25 -7.72 -12.80 -22.14
C ILE A 25 -8.16 -12.44 -20.70
N PRO A 26 -8.64 -13.37 -19.86
CA PRO A 26 -9.01 -13.06 -18.48
C PRO A 26 -7.80 -12.64 -17.64
N LEU A 27 -6.64 -13.26 -17.89
CA LEU A 27 -5.39 -12.88 -17.22
C LEU A 27 -5.00 -11.42 -17.53
N HIS A 28 -5.23 -10.96 -18.77
CA HIS A 28 -5.01 -9.56 -19.18
C HIS A 28 -5.88 -8.60 -18.40
N LEU A 29 -7.17 -8.93 -18.32
CA LEU A 29 -8.14 -8.10 -17.65
C LEU A 29 -7.76 -7.93 -16.17
N ILE A 30 -7.46 -9.03 -15.48
CA ILE A 30 -7.04 -9.01 -14.06
C ILE A 30 -5.73 -8.22 -13.88
N TYR A 31 -4.72 -8.46 -14.72
CA TYR A 31 -3.44 -7.75 -14.64
C TYR A 31 -3.60 -6.25 -14.85
N SER A 32 -4.43 -5.84 -15.81
CA SER A 32 -4.69 -4.43 -16.10
C SER A 32 -5.40 -3.69 -14.96
N ILE A 33 -6.23 -4.39 -14.19
CA ILE A 33 -6.91 -3.82 -13.02
C ILE A 33 -5.94 -3.66 -11.84
N ILE A 34 -5.10 -4.66 -11.58
CA ILE A 34 -4.16 -4.64 -10.45
C ILE A 34 -3.05 -3.61 -10.67
N GLY A 35 -2.57 -3.46 -11.91
CA GLY A 35 -1.49 -2.53 -12.26
C GLY A 35 -1.88 -1.05 -12.18
N ARG A 36 -3.18 -0.73 -12.15
CA ARG A 36 -3.69 0.65 -12.08
C ARG A 36 -3.85 1.17 -10.66
N ARG A 37 -2.99 0.78 -9.71
CA ARG A 37 -2.91 1.55 -8.46
C ARG A 37 -2.29 2.89 -8.78
N PRO A 38 -3.02 4.02 -8.73
CA PRO A 38 -2.39 5.31 -8.94
C PRO A 38 -1.28 5.45 -7.89
N ALA A 39 -0.11 5.96 -8.29
CA ALA A 39 0.95 6.29 -7.33
C ALA A 39 0.45 7.24 -6.23
N ASN A 40 -0.63 7.97 -6.52
CA ASN A 40 -1.38 8.84 -5.62
C ASN A 40 -2.65 8.18 -5.07
N ALA A 41 -2.70 6.86 -4.95
CA ALA A 41 -3.81 6.20 -4.25
C ALA A 41 -3.89 6.81 -2.84
N PRO A 42 -5.06 7.30 -2.41
CA PRO A 42 -5.24 7.92 -1.11
C PRO A 42 -4.84 6.90 -0.06
N ARG A 43 -3.63 7.07 0.48
CA ARG A 43 -3.16 6.20 1.54
C ARG A 43 -3.98 6.54 2.80
N PRO A 44 -4.37 5.54 3.60
CA PRO A 44 -5.17 5.78 4.80
C PRO A 44 -4.44 6.64 5.84
N ASP A 45 -3.10 6.73 5.77
CA ASP A 45 -2.25 7.60 6.58
C ASP A 45 -2.23 9.07 6.10
N ALA A 46 -2.67 9.36 4.88
CA ALA A 46 -2.70 10.71 4.30
C ALA A 46 -3.97 11.51 4.62
N HIS A 47 -4.93 10.89 5.32
CA HIS A 47 -6.22 11.50 5.67
C HIS A 47 -6.40 11.60 7.19
N VAL A 48 -6.95 12.73 7.64
CA VAL A 48 -7.36 13.00 9.01
C VAL A 48 -8.84 13.33 9.04
N ARG A 49 -9.52 13.03 10.15
CA ARG A 49 -10.90 13.46 10.35
C ARG A 49 -10.96 14.92 10.80
N CYS A 50 -11.82 15.71 10.18
CA CYS A 50 -12.10 17.07 10.64
C CYS A 50 -12.71 17.04 12.06
N PRO A 51 -12.24 17.87 13.01
CA PRO A 51 -12.74 17.90 14.38
C PRO A 51 -14.22 18.30 14.48
N ASP A 52 -14.72 19.13 13.56
CA ASP A 52 -16.11 19.62 13.61
C ASP A 52 -17.08 18.69 12.90
N CYS A 53 -16.83 18.38 11.61
CA CYS A 53 -17.77 17.62 10.78
C CYS A 53 -17.46 16.12 10.68
N LYS A 54 -16.33 15.64 11.25
CA LYS A 54 -15.88 14.23 11.25
C LYS A 54 -15.62 13.60 9.88
N GLU A 55 -15.69 14.39 8.81
CA GLU A 55 -15.43 13.96 7.44
C GLU A 55 -13.93 13.79 7.17
N PHE A 56 -13.56 12.94 6.19
CA PHE A 56 -12.16 12.71 5.84
C PHE A 56 -11.58 13.87 5.02
N VAL A 57 -10.48 14.44 5.51
CA VAL A 57 -9.76 15.56 4.88
C VAL A 57 -8.28 15.18 4.72
N LEU A 58 -7.63 15.69 3.67
CA LEU A 58 -6.19 15.54 3.48
C LEU A 58 -5.41 16.16 4.64
N ASN A 59 -4.33 15.50 5.09
CA ASN A 59 -3.47 15.97 6.18
C ASN A 59 -2.83 17.35 5.93
N GLU A 60 -2.75 17.74 4.67
CA GLU A 60 -2.15 19.00 4.21
C GLU A 60 -3.18 20.13 4.04
N ALA A 61 -4.47 19.84 4.23
CA ALA A 61 -5.52 20.84 4.05
C ALA A 61 -5.48 21.91 5.16
N ASN A 62 -5.56 23.18 4.76
CA ASN A 62 -5.70 24.31 5.68
C ASN A 62 -7.17 24.63 6.00
N VAL A 63 -8.11 24.11 5.20
CA VAL A 63 -9.55 24.38 5.32
C VAL A 63 -10.33 23.10 4.97
N CYS A 64 -11.32 22.75 5.79
CA CYS A 64 -12.20 21.62 5.52
C CYS A 64 -13.16 21.95 4.36
N LYS A 65 -13.28 21.05 3.37
CA LYS A 65 -14.17 21.24 2.22
C LYS A 65 -15.67 21.17 2.55
N HIS A 66 -16.03 20.57 3.69
CA HIS A 66 -17.42 20.34 4.08
C HIS A 66 -17.94 21.44 5.00
N CYS A 67 -17.22 21.76 6.08
CA CYS A 67 -17.64 22.77 7.06
C CYS A 67 -16.94 24.12 6.93
N GLY A 68 -15.84 24.22 6.18
CA GLY A 68 -15.08 25.46 6.05
C GLY A 68 -14.19 25.82 7.25
N THR A 69 -14.12 24.98 8.30
CA THR A 69 -13.24 25.25 9.44
C THR A 69 -11.78 25.27 9.00
N LYS A 70 -11.01 26.23 9.54
CA LYS A 70 -9.55 26.31 9.36
C LYS A 70 -8.88 25.19 10.16
N LEU A 71 -8.08 24.37 9.47
CA LEU A 71 -7.33 23.26 10.04
C LEU A 71 -5.85 23.61 10.05
N MET A 72 -5.12 23.15 11.08
CA MET A 72 -3.66 23.16 11.05
C MET A 72 -3.16 21.94 10.28
N PRO A 73 -2.39 22.10 9.18
CA PRO A 73 -1.89 20.99 8.40
C PRO A 73 -0.90 20.16 9.22
N GLN A 74 -1.24 18.89 9.45
CA GLN A 74 -0.45 17.97 10.26
C GLN A 74 0.89 17.63 9.61
N SER A 75 1.01 17.78 8.28
CA SER A 75 2.28 17.64 7.57
C SER A 75 3.32 18.66 8.06
N LYS A 76 2.91 19.91 8.33
CA LYS A 76 3.81 20.95 8.86
C LYS A 76 4.19 20.68 10.30
N VAL A 77 3.23 20.25 11.13
CA VAL A 77 3.49 19.90 12.53
C VAL A 77 4.45 18.72 12.63
N ARG A 78 4.27 17.68 11.82
CA ARG A 78 5.16 16.52 11.78
C ARG A 78 6.52 16.85 11.18
N ALA A 79 6.59 17.69 10.13
CA ALA A 79 7.86 18.14 9.59
C ALA A 79 8.64 18.97 10.61
N ALA A 80 7.97 19.88 11.33
CA ALA A 80 8.55 20.66 12.41
C ALA A 80 8.99 19.76 13.58
N ALA A 81 8.17 18.80 13.99
CA ALA A 81 8.52 17.83 15.03
C ALA A 81 9.70 16.95 14.62
N LYS A 82 9.77 16.54 13.35
CA LYS A 82 10.89 15.75 12.81
C LYS A 82 12.18 16.57 12.72
N ALA A 83 12.08 17.87 12.42
CA ALA A 83 13.22 18.79 12.46
C ALA A 83 13.68 19.13 13.89
N ALA A 84 12.80 18.96 14.89
CA ALA A 84 13.07 19.27 16.29
C ALA A 84 13.47 18.03 17.13
N ASP A 85 13.30 16.80 16.63
CA ASP A 85 13.73 15.58 17.35
C ASP A 85 15.26 15.47 17.31
N PRO A 86 15.99 15.64 18.43
CA PRO A 86 17.46 15.63 18.45
C PRO A 86 18.08 14.24 18.21
N ARG A 87 17.27 13.24 17.86
CA ARG A 87 17.65 11.82 17.74
C ARG A 87 18.14 11.42 16.36
N ASP A 88 18.04 12.29 15.36
CA ASP A 88 18.92 12.22 14.19
C ASP A 88 20.30 12.74 14.59
N GLY A 89 21.01 11.91 15.37
CA GLY A 89 22.29 12.20 16.03
C GLY A 89 23.47 12.54 15.10
N GLU A 90 23.24 12.97 13.86
CA GLU A 90 24.26 13.48 12.95
C GLU A 90 24.48 14.99 13.10
N GLY A 91 23.51 15.75 13.65
CA GLY A 91 23.61 17.20 13.81
C GLY A 91 24.34 17.65 15.08
N LEU A 92 23.90 17.19 16.26
CA LEU A 92 24.45 17.66 17.54
C LEU A 92 25.76 16.97 17.96
N SER A 93 26.02 15.76 17.46
CA SER A 93 27.22 14.99 17.84
C SER A 93 28.52 15.54 17.23
N ARG A 94 28.43 16.42 16.22
CA ARG A 94 29.57 17.11 15.60
C ARG A 94 30.03 18.33 16.39
N PHE A 95 29.16 18.91 17.24
CA PHE A 95 29.46 20.16 17.97
C PHE A 95 29.57 19.99 19.49
N LEU A 96 29.27 18.81 20.04
CA LEU A 96 29.50 18.53 21.46
C LEU A 96 30.92 17.98 21.69
N PRO A 97 31.72 18.60 22.58
CA PRO A 97 33.00 18.07 23.02
C PRO A 97 32.85 16.62 23.51
N TRP A 98 33.81 15.77 23.15
CA TRP A 98 33.77 14.33 23.45
C TRP A 98 33.64 14.04 24.95
N GLU A 99 34.12 14.93 25.82
CA GLU A 99 34.02 14.86 27.29
C GLU A 99 32.57 14.77 27.83
N MET A 100 31.57 15.31 27.12
CA MET A 100 30.18 15.36 27.62
C MET A 100 29.29 14.23 27.09
N ARG A 101 29.85 13.26 26.37
CA ARG A 101 29.11 12.14 25.78
C ARG A 101 28.85 11.06 26.84
N SER A 102 28.08 11.39 27.86
CA SER A 102 27.57 10.40 28.82
C SER A 102 26.73 9.34 28.08
N PRO A 103 26.88 8.03 28.38
CA PRO A 103 26.09 6.99 27.74
C PRO A 103 24.64 7.11 28.20
N ALA A 104 23.81 7.76 27.37
CA ALA A 104 22.37 7.77 27.58
C ALA A 104 21.86 6.33 27.52
N LYS A 105 21.28 5.86 28.63
CA LYS A 105 20.63 4.56 28.75
C LYS A 105 19.57 4.45 27.64
N PRO A 106 19.65 3.47 26.71
CA PRO A 106 18.73 3.41 25.59
C PRO A 106 17.29 3.26 26.09
N ALA A 107 16.42 4.17 25.68
CA ALA A 107 14.98 4.04 25.88
C ALA A 107 14.52 2.78 25.13
N GLY A 108 13.90 1.85 25.86
CA GLY A 108 13.42 0.59 25.31
C GLY A 108 12.43 0.79 24.15
N PRO A 109 12.31 -0.18 23.23
CA PRO A 109 11.42 -0.08 22.09
C PRO A 109 9.96 0.06 22.52
N PRO A 110 9.12 0.80 21.75
CA PRO A 110 7.70 0.92 22.02
C PRO A 110 7.04 -0.46 21.97
N SER A 111 6.30 -0.80 23.02
CA SER A 111 5.51 -2.02 23.12
C SER A 111 4.42 -2.02 22.04
N VAL A 112 4.65 -2.71 20.93
CA VAL A 112 3.64 -2.91 19.89
C VAL A 112 2.64 -3.95 20.40
N ALA A 113 1.37 -3.56 20.50
CA ALA A 113 0.29 -4.45 20.92
C ALA A 113 0.16 -5.66 19.96
N PRO A 114 0.28 -6.91 20.45
CA PRO A 114 0.09 -8.09 19.62
C PRO A 114 -1.41 -8.33 19.41
N GLY A 115 -1.94 -8.12 18.19
CA GLY A 115 -3.34 -8.54 17.97
C GLY A 115 -4.06 -8.22 16.66
N SER A 116 -3.52 -7.46 15.70
CA SER A 116 -4.28 -7.07 14.50
C SER A 116 -3.52 -7.29 13.18
N TRP A 117 -3.13 -8.55 12.92
CA TRP A 117 -2.75 -8.92 11.56
C TRP A 117 -3.99 -9.41 10.81
N PRO A 118 -4.42 -8.76 9.73
CA PRO A 118 -5.47 -9.30 8.87
C PRO A 118 -4.99 -10.61 8.25
N ASN A 119 -5.88 -11.60 8.22
CA ASN A 119 -5.66 -12.97 7.73
C ASN A 119 -5.47 -13.06 6.20
N LEU A 120 -4.62 -12.22 5.62
CA LEU A 120 -4.38 -12.11 4.17
C LEU A 120 -3.95 -13.45 3.55
N LYS A 121 -3.30 -14.33 4.32
CA LYS A 121 -2.91 -15.68 3.85
C LYS A 121 -4.08 -16.64 3.67
N ARG A 122 -5.15 -16.53 4.48
CA ARG A 122 -6.35 -17.39 4.35
C ARG A 122 -7.18 -16.99 3.14
N ASP A 123 -7.37 -15.69 2.91
CA ASP A 123 -8.22 -15.21 1.81
C ASP A 123 -7.61 -15.52 0.43
N VAL A 124 -6.29 -15.42 0.30
CA VAL A 124 -5.58 -15.80 -0.93
C VAL A 124 -5.66 -17.30 -1.20
N LEU A 125 -5.61 -18.13 -0.16
CA LEU A 125 -5.70 -19.58 -0.30
C LEU A 125 -7.09 -20.04 -0.77
N PHE A 126 -8.16 -19.45 -0.23
CA PHE A 126 -9.53 -19.76 -0.66
C PHE A 126 -9.80 -19.35 -2.11
N ALA A 127 -9.29 -18.19 -2.55
CA ALA A 127 -9.43 -17.74 -3.93
C ALA A 127 -8.70 -18.67 -4.93
N ALA A 128 -7.51 -19.16 -4.57
CA ALA A 128 -6.74 -20.07 -5.43
C ALA A 128 -7.41 -21.45 -5.59
N ILE A 129 -7.92 -22.03 -4.50
CA ILE A 129 -8.57 -23.36 -4.53
C ILE A 129 -9.91 -23.29 -5.27
N GLY A 130 -10.70 -22.23 -5.05
CA GLY A 130 -11.98 -22.03 -5.73
C GLY A 130 -11.82 -21.90 -7.25
N GLY A 131 -10.79 -21.20 -7.72
CA GLY A 131 -10.51 -21.04 -9.15
C GLY A 131 -10.19 -22.36 -9.85
N VAL A 132 -9.38 -23.22 -9.24
CA VAL A 132 -8.99 -24.52 -9.83
C VAL A 132 -10.18 -25.47 -9.94
N LEU A 133 -11.04 -25.53 -8.91
CA LEU A 133 -12.23 -26.38 -8.93
C LEU A 133 -13.25 -25.94 -9.98
N LEU A 134 -13.43 -24.63 -10.17
CA LEU A 134 -14.32 -24.08 -11.19
C LEU A 134 -13.83 -24.43 -12.61
N VAL A 135 -12.53 -24.30 -12.87
CA VAL A 135 -11.94 -24.67 -14.18
C VAL A 135 -12.10 -26.18 -14.44
N MET A 136 -11.82 -27.02 -13.44
CA MET A 136 -12.01 -28.47 -13.56
C MET A 136 -13.48 -28.85 -13.84
N ALA A 137 -14.44 -28.17 -13.22
CA ALA A 137 -15.87 -28.40 -13.45
C ALA A 137 -16.29 -28.00 -14.88
N ILE A 138 -15.79 -26.88 -15.40
CA ILE A 138 -16.06 -26.44 -16.77
C ILE A 138 -15.46 -27.45 -17.76
N VAL A 139 -14.20 -27.84 -17.60
CA VAL A 139 -13.56 -28.83 -18.49
C VAL A 139 -14.34 -30.14 -18.52
N ARG A 140 -14.84 -30.61 -17.36
CA ARG A 140 -15.64 -31.83 -17.27
C ARG A 140 -17.02 -31.71 -17.93
N ALA A 141 -17.62 -30.52 -17.92
CA ALA A 141 -18.93 -30.27 -18.55
C ALA A 141 -18.89 -30.27 -20.09
N PHE A 142 -17.70 -30.07 -20.69
CA PHE A 142 -17.50 -30.03 -22.14
C PHE A 142 -16.70 -31.24 -22.67
N ALA A 143 -16.41 -32.23 -21.83
CA ALA A 143 -15.83 -33.49 -22.29
C ALA A 143 -16.95 -34.36 -22.93
N PRO A 144 -16.76 -34.85 -24.17
CA PRO A 144 -17.76 -35.62 -24.91
C PRO A 144 -18.01 -37.02 -24.32
#